data_AF-A0A372IIX6-F1
#
_entry.id   AF-A0A372IIX6-F1
#
_cell.length_a   1.000
_cell.length_b   1.000
_cell.length_c   1.000
_cell.angle_alpha   90.00
_cell.angle_beta   90.00
_cell.angle_gamma   90.00
#
_symmetry.space_group_name_H-M   'P 1'
#
loop_
_entity.id
_entity.type
_entity.pdbx_description
1 polymer ?
#
loop_
_entity_poly.entity_id
_entity_poly.type
_entity_poly.pdbx_seq_one_letter_code
_entity_poly.pdbx_strand_id
1 'polypeptide(L)'
;MQTAEHQSVSTACWSCGAPLAGARAFCDACGKVQPPSPDADYFTVFGLPRRLAIDTAALERVFYRLSRKLHPDVYARASANEQQWSLDQTSLLNDAWRTLKNPVSRTEYLLRVEGVQVESERAEDGKAKESRVPADLLEEVFELNMQLEEMRMNRKMGDDDPALRADLEKAKTQFEAQLAAVDADLQSLWSAWDAALDNHAPAAETKPVKDSMVALLDRRRYLRNLVRDVNDALGN
;
A
#
# COMPACT_ATOMS: atom_id res chain seq x y z
N MET A 1 -3.29 -1.39 -34.66
CA MET A 1 -2.40 -2.43 -34.08
C MET A 1 -1.00 -1.85 -33.98
N GLN A 2 -0.68 -1.20 -32.88
CA GLN A 2 0.70 -0.83 -32.53
C GLN A 2 1.11 -1.79 -31.41
N THR A 3 2.05 -2.66 -31.73
CA THR A 3 2.64 -3.63 -30.79
C THR A 3 3.48 -2.85 -29.80
N ALA A 4 3.14 -2.97 -28.51
CA ALA A 4 3.98 -2.50 -27.41
C ALA A 4 5.28 -3.31 -27.42
N GLU A 5 6.38 -2.69 -27.86
CA GLU A 5 7.73 -3.25 -27.75
C GLU A 5 8.04 -3.48 -26.27
N HIS A 6 8.07 -4.74 -25.85
CA HIS A 6 8.64 -5.14 -24.58
C HIS A 6 10.16 -4.95 -24.69
N GLN A 7 10.66 -3.82 -24.19
CA GLN A 7 12.09 -3.57 -24.07
C GLN A 7 12.69 -4.58 -23.09
N SER A 8 13.51 -5.48 -23.63
CA SER A 8 14.27 -6.48 -22.86
C SER A 8 15.11 -5.80 -21.79
N VAL A 9 15.02 -6.30 -20.55
CA VAL A 9 15.85 -5.85 -19.44
C VAL A 9 17.33 -5.96 -19.82
N SER A 10 18.03 -4.83 -19.88
CA SER A 10 19.48 -4.84 -20.06
C SER A 10 20.13 -5.43 -18.82
N THR A 11 20.71 -6.62 -18.96
CA THR A 11 21.47 -7.30 -17.89
C THR A 11 22.85 -6.67 -17.67
N ALA A 12 23.21 -5.66 -18.45
CA ALA A 12 24.48 -4.94 -18.38
C ALA A 12 24.27 -3.42 -18.28
N CYS A 13 25.24 -2.75 -17.67
CA CYS A 13 25.27 -1.30 -17.56
C CYS A 13 25.43 -0.66 -18.94
N TRP A 14 24.56 0.28 -19.29
CA TRP A 14 24.61 1.01 -20.56
C TRP A 14 25.92 1.79 -20.76
N SER A 15 26.60 2.16 -19.67
CA SER A 15 27.80 3.00 -19.73
C SER A 15 29.11 2.19 -19.71
N CYS A 16 29.22 1.17 -18.86
CA CYS A 16 30.49 0.43 -18.67
C CYS A 16 30.42 -1.05 -19.03
N GLY A 17 29.24 -1.57 -19.38
CA GLY A 17 29.04 -2.99 -19.73
C GLY A 17 29.12 -3.97 -18.55
N ALA A 18 29.36 -3.50 -17.32
CA ALA A 18 29.37 -4.36 -16.14
C ALA A 18 27.97 -4.99 -15.91
N PRO A 19 27.89 -6.24 -15.44
CA PRO A 19 26.61 -6.88 -15.15
C PRO A 19 25.85 -6.12 -14.06
N LEU A 20 24.54 -5.94 -14.25
CA LEU A 20 23.66 -5.32 -13.27
C LEU A 20 22.98 -6.40 -12.42
N ALA A 21 23.09 -6.26 -11.10
CA ALA A 21 22.38 -7.12 -10.15
C ALA A 21 20.99 -6.55 -9.85
N GLY A 22 20.00 -6.94 -10.67
CA GLY A 22 18.59 -6.58 -10.48
C GLY A 22 18.26 -5.11 -10.82
N ALA A 23 17.19 -4.60 -10.23
CA ALA A 23 16.61 -3.28 -10.53
C ALA A 23 17.29 -2.09 -9.82
N ARG A 24 18.63 -2.08 -9.75
CA ARG A 24 19.35 -1.00 -9.07
C ARG A 24 19.31 0.30 -9.88
N ALA A 25 19.07 1.42 -9.19
CA ALA A 25 19.07 2.74 -9.81
C ALA A 25 20.46 3.22 -10.26
N PHE A 26 21.53 2.58 -9.79
CA PHE A 26 22.92 2.95 -10.08
C PHE A 26 23.75 1.71 -10.39
N CYS A 27 24.68 1.84 -11.32
CA CYS A 27 25.70 0.81 -11.54
C CYS A 27 26.72 0.84 -10.41
N ASP A 28 27.00 -0.32 -9.79
CA ASP A 28 27.99 -0.43 -8.71
C ASP A 28 29.44 -0.22 -9.20
N ALA A 29 29.71 -0.47 -10.49
CA ALA A 29 31.05 -0.34 -11.06
C ALA A 29 31.41 1.09 -11.46
N CYS A 30 30.50 1.80 -12.14
CA CYS A 30 30.78 3.15 -12.65
C CYS A 30 29.93 4.27 -12.02
N GLY A 31 28.98 3.94 -11.15
CA GLY A 31 28.13 4.91 -10.45
C GLY A 31 27.08 5.59 -11.33
N LYS A 32 26.98 5.26 -12.61
CA LYS A 32 26.01 5.88 -13.53
C LYS A 32 24.58 5.46 -13.21
N VAL A 33 23.66 6.43 -13.29
CA VAL A 33 22.22 6.17 -13.18
C VAL A 33 21.80 5.18 -14.26
N GLN A 34 20.99 4.19 -13.90
CA GLN A 34 20.47 3.19 -14.83
C GLN A 34 19.00 3.47 -15.13
N PRO A 35 18.50 3.13 -16.34
CA PRO A 35 17.07 3.15 -16.60
C PRO A 35 16.32 2.26 -15.59
N PRO A 36 15.09 2.63 -15.16
CA PRO A 36 14.26 1.75 -14.36
C PRO A 36 14.03 0.41 -15.07
N SER A 37 14.09 -0.68 -14.32
CA SER A 37 13.75 -1.99 -14.85
C SER A 37 12.22 -2.16 -14.85
N PRO A 38 11.60 -2.63 -15.94
CA PRO A 38 10.16 -2.88 -15.99
C PRO A 38 9.71 -3.99 -15.04
N ASP A 39 10.62 -4.92 -14.69
CA ASP A 39 10.35 -6.04 -13.78
C ASP A 39 10.70 -5.71 -12.32
N ALA A 40 11.07 -4.46 -12.03
CA ALA A 40 11.42 -4.02 -10.69
C ALA A 40 10.19 -3.99 -9.78
N ASP A 41 10.21 -4.79 -8.71
CA ASP A 41 9.30 -4.59 -7.59
C ASP A 41 9.86 -3.58 -6.57
N TYR A 42 9.01 -2.97 -5.76
CA TYR A 42 9.40 -1.93 -4.81
C TYR A 42 10.36 -2.44 -3.74
N PHE A 43 10.34 -3.74 -3.39
CA PHE A 43 11.30 -4.30 -2.46
C PHE A 43 12.69 -4.30 -3.09
N THR A 44 12.80 -4.68 -4.37
CA THR A 44 14.07 -4.67 -5.11
C THR A 44 14.68 -3.28 -5.27
N VAL A 45 13.86 -2.21 -5.39
CA VAL A 45 14.34 -0.80 -5.42
C VAL A 45 15.16 -0.45 -4.17
N PHE A 46 14.76 -0.99 -3.01
CA PHE A 46 15.46 -0.80 -1.74
C PHE A 46 16.49 -1.91 -1.44
N GLY A 47 16.63 -2.89 -2.33
CA GLY A 47 17.46 -4.08 -2.08
C GLY A 47 16.95 -4.93 -0.92
N LEU A 48 15.65 -4.90 -0.66
CA LEU A 48 15.01 -5.66 0.41
C LEU A 48 14.42 -6.96 -0.15
N PRO A 49 14.41 -8.05 0.64
CA PRO A 49 13.54 -9.19 0.35
C PRO A 49 12.07 -8.75 0.48
N ARG A 50 11.15 -9.56 -0.07
CA ARG A 50 9.68 -9.35 0.00
C ARG A 50 9.12 -9.64 1.40
N ARG A 51 9.69 -8.99 2.41
CA ARG A 51 9.31 -9.09 3.83
C ARG A 51 8.31 -8.01 4.19
N LEU A 52 7.40 -8.32 5.08
CA LEU A 52 6.44 -7.36 5.62
C LEU A 52 6.95 -6.68 6.88
N ALA A 53 7.77 -7.36 7.70
CA ALA A 53 8.43 -6.74 8.83
C ALA A 53 9.66 -5.92 8.36
N ILE A 54 9.41 -4.68 7.93
CA ILE A 54 10.47 -3.74 7.53
C ILE A 54 10.71 -2.71 8.64
N ASP A 55 11.99 -2.48 8.97
CA ASP A 55 12.44 -1.31 9.73
C ASP A 55 12.22 -0.04 8.89
N THR A 56 11.17 0.71 9.22
CA THR A 56 10.79 1.94 8.50
C THR A 56 11.81 3.06 8.65
N ALA A 57 12.57 3.10 9.75
CA ALA A 57 13.64 4.07 9.96
C ALA A 57 14.86 3.73 9.10
N ALA A 58 15.18 2.44 8.92
CA ALA A 58 16.17 2.02 7.93
C ALA A 58 15.72 2.34 6.49
N LEU A 59 14.46 2.03 6.15
CA LEU A 59 13.88 2.34 4.85
C LEU A 59 14.00 3.83 4.51
N GLU A 60 13.64 4.70 5.45
CA GLU A 60 13.68 6.16 5.29
C GLU A 60 15.11 6.69 5.13
N ARG A 61 16.09 6.14 5.86
CA ARG A 61 17.51 6.46 5.66
C ARG A 61 17.99 6.10 4.25
N VAL A 62 17.58 4.94 3.73
CA VAL A 62 17.91 4.53 2.35
C VAL A 62 17.25 5.46 1.34
N PHE A 63 15.98 5.80 1.54
CA PHE A 63 15.23 6.73 0.72
C PHE A 63 15.97 8.06 0.58
N TYR A 64 16.25 8.76 1.69
CA TYR A 64 16.96 10.05 1.63
C TYR A 64 18.36 9.98 1.03
N ARG A 65 19.06 8.85 1.19
CA ARG A 65 20.35 8.64 0.53
C ARG A 65 20.19 8.54 -0.98
N LEU A 66 19.21 7.80 -1.48
CA LEU A 66 18.96 7.63 -2.91
C LEU A 66 18.37 8.90 -3.53
N SER A 67 17.41 9.57 -2.89
CA SER A 67 16.82 10.82 -3.39
C SER A 67 17.87 11.90 -3.63
N ARG A 68 18.88 12.02 -2.75
CA ARG A 68 19.99 12.96 -2.95
C ARG A 68 20.86 12.62 -4.17
N LYS A 69 21.04 11.32 -4.46
CA LYS A 69 21.81 10.86 -5.62
C LYS A 69 21.02 10.95 -6.94
N LEU A 70 19.69 10.93 -6.88
CA LEU A 70 18.77 11.01 -8.02
C LEU A 70 18.21 12.44 -8.23
N HIS A 71 18.61 13.40 -7.39
CA HIS A 71 18.06 14.75 -7.47
C HIS A 71 18.34 15.38 -8.85
N PRO A 72 17.37 16.03 -9.50
CA PRO A 72 17.53 16.59 -10.85
C PRO A 72 18.74 17.53 -10.98
N ASP A 73 19.03 18.31 -9.94
CA ASP A 73 20.20 19.22 -9.91
C ASP A 73 21.53 18.50 -10.12
N VAL A 74 21.67 17.24 -9.67
CA VAL A 74 22.88 16.43 -9.88
C VAL A 74 23.08 16.12 -11.37
N TYR A 75 21.99 16.07 -12.15
CA TYR A 75 21.98 15.69 -13.56
C TYR A 75 21.75 16.87 -14.50
N ALA A 76 21.65 18.10 -14.00
CA ALA A 76 21.37 19.29 -14.82
C ALA A 76 22.32 19.49 -16.02
N ARG A 77 23.55 18.94 -15.95
CA ARG A 77 24.55 18.95 -17.03
C ARG A 77 24.85 17.57 -17.62
N ALA A 78 24.11 16.53 -17.23
CA ALA A 78 24.26 15.18 -17.74
C ALA A 78 23.61 15.04 -19.13
N SER A 79 23.78 13.89 -19.78
CA SER A 79 23.10 13.61 -21.05
C SER A 79 21.57 13.61 -20.87
N ALA A 80 20.82 13.84 -21.96
CA ALA A 80 19.35 13.84 -21.93
C ALA A 80 18.79 12.51 -21.37
N ASN A 81 19.42 11.38 -21.72
CA ASN A 81 19.04 10.07 -21.20
C ASN A 81 19.25 9.98 -19.69
N GLU A 82 20.39 10.43 -19.18
CA GLU A 82 20.66 10.41 -17.73
C GLU A 82 19.72 11.33 -16.95
N GLN A 83 19.38 12.50 -17.49
CA GLN A 83 18.39 13.40 -16.91
C GLN A 83 17.02 12.70 -16.80
N GLN A 84 16.56 12.08 -17.88
CA GLN A 84 15.29 11.35 -17.90
C GLN A 84 15.30 10.17 -16.93
N TRP A 85 16.33 9.32 -16.97
CA TRP A 85 16.44 8.18 -16.06
C TRP A 85 16.50 8.59 -14.60
N SER A 86 17.14 9.72 -14.27
CA SER A 86 17.13 10.25 -12.91
C SER A 86 15.72 10.66 -12.45
N LEU A 87 14.94 11.27 -13.33
CA LEU A 87 13.54 11.62 -13.05
C LEU A 87 12.67 10.38 -12.85
N ASP A 88 12.78 9.41 -13.76
CA ASP A 88 12.00 8.18 -13.71
C ASP A 88 12.32 7.36 -12.45
N GLN A 89 13.61 7.22 -12.13
CA GLN A 89 14.07 6.56 -10.90
C GLN A 89 13.62 7.30 -9.65
N THR A 90 13.56 8.64 -9.68
CA THR A 90 13.04 9.43 -8.54
C THR A 90 11.55 9.15 -8.33
N SER A 91 10.76 9.10 -9.40
CA SER A 91 9.33 8.74 -9.31
C SER A 91 9.16 7.35 -8.72
N LEU A 92 9.86 6.36 -9.28
CA LEU A 92 9.82 4.98 -8.80
C LEU A 92 10.23 4.86 -7.33
N LEU A 93 11.31 5.54 -6.93
CA LEU A 93 11.78 5.56 -5.53
C LEU A 93 10.73 6.15 -4.58
N ASN A 94 10.07 7.24 -4.97
CA ASN A 94 9.04 7.88 -4.16
C ASN A 94 7.83 6.96 -3.97
N ASP A 95 7.38 6.30 -5.04
CA ASP A 95 6.22 5.41 -5.00
C ASP A 95 6.52 4.13 -4.20
N ALA A 96 7.72 3.57 -4.39
CA ALA A 96 8.21 2.46 -3.60
C ALA A 96 8.28 2.85 -2.10
N TRP A 97 8.82 4.03 -1.77
CA TRP A 97 8.91 4.49 -0.39
C TRP A 97 7.54 4.68 0.25
N ARG A 98 6.62 5.40 -0.41
CA ARG A 98 5.26 5.63 0.11
C ARG A 98 4.55 4.31 0.37
N THR A 99 4.66 3.38 -0.57
CA THR A 99 4.02 2.06 -0.50
C THR A 99 4.60 1.22 0.63
N LEU A 100 5.93 1.08 0.71
CA LEU A 100 6.57 0.23 1.70
C LEU A 100 6.59 0.82 3.12
N LYS A 101 6.49 2.15 3.26
CA LYS A 101 6.42 2.82 4.56
C LYS A 101 5.05 2.63 5.22
N ASN A 102 3.97 2.62 4.44
CA ASN A 102 2.63 2.38 4.97
C ASN A 102 2.37 0.88 5.16
N PRO A 103 1.97 0.42 6.35
CA PRO A 103 1.82 -1.01 6.64
C PRO A 103 0.71 -1.69 5.81
N VAL A 104 -0.38 -0.97 5.55
CA VAL A 104 -1.52 -1.45 4.75
C VAL A 104 -1.12 -1.53 3.29
N SER A 105 -0.64 -0.42 2.72
CA SER A 105 -0.22 -0.37 1.31
C SER A 105 0.91 -1.34 1.00
N ARG A 106 1.83 -1.56 1.94
CA ARG A 106 2.88 -2.58 1.83
C ARG A 106 2.30 -3.99 1.73
N THR A 107 1.30 -4.29 2.56
CA THR A 107 0.65 -5.61 2.55
C THR A 107 -0.14 -5.82 1.25
N GLU A 108 -0.90 -4.82 0.81
CA GLU A 108 -1.60 -4.84 -0.48
C GLU A 108 -0.63 -5.01 -1.65
N TYR A 109 0.50 -4.30 -1.62
CA TYR A 109 1.53 -4.40 -2.65
C TYR A 109 2.17 -5.79 -2.70
N LEU A 110 2.53 -6.36 -1.57
CA LEU A 110 3.06 -7.72 -1.51
C LEU A 110 2.08 -8.72 -2.14
N LEU A 111 0.81 -8.68 -1.72
CA LEU A 111 -0.21 -9.60 -2.22
C LEU A 111 -0.31 -9.54 -3.74
N ARG A 112 -0.29 -8.34 -4.33
CA ARG A 112 -0.28 -8.13 -5.78
C ARG A 112 0.95 -8.72 -6.46
N VAL A 113 2.14 -8.48 -5.91
CA VAL A 113 3.40 -9.07 -6.44
C VAL A 113 3.37 -10.61 -6.37
N GLU A 114 2.66 -11.16 -5.40
CA GLU A 114 2.43 -12.59 -5.20
C GLU A 114 1.21 -13.13 -5.97
N GLY A 115 0.68 -12.35 -6.92
CA GLY A 115 -0.40 -12.73 -7.84
C GLY A 115 -1.81 -12.74 -7.22
N VAL A 116 -1.99 -12.18 -6.03
CA VAL A 116 -3.30 -12.09 -5.36
C VAL A 116 -3.93 -10.74 -5.65
N GLN A 117 -5.12 -10.75 -6.25
CA GLN A 117 -5.88 -9.52 -6.51
C GLN A 117 -6.52 -8.99 -5.23
N VAL A 118 -6.16 -7.76 -4.85
CA VAL A 118 -6.74 -7.04 -3.73
C VAL A 118 -7.81 -6.07 -4.25
N GLU A 119 -8.89 -5.86 -3.50
CA GLU A 119 -10.02 -5.03 -3.94
C GLU A 119 -9.69 -3.57 -4.25
N SER A 120 -8.49 -3.06 -3.94
CA SER A 120 -8.07 -1.71 -4.34
C SER A 120 -8.08 -1.53 -5.86
N GLU A 121 -7.81 -2.60 -6.62
CA GLU A 121 -7.87 -2.60 -8.10
C GLU A 121 -9.29 -2.80 -8.64
N ARG A 122 -10.19 -3.43 -7.85
CA ARG A 122 -11.60 -3.66 -8.27
C ARG A 122 -12.42 -2.36 -8.32
N ALA A 123 -11.93 -1.27 -7.74
CA ALA A 123 -12.61 0.01 -7.69
C ALA A 123 -12.38 0.89 -8.95
N GLU A 124 -11.42 0.56 -9.81
CA GLU A 124 -11.15 1.33 -11.04
C GLU A 124 -12.25 1.16 -12.11
N ASP A 125 -13.07 0.10 -12.02
CA ASP A 125 -14.23 -0.12 -12.90
C ASP A 125 -15.50 0.64 -12.48
N GLY A 126 -15.40 1.62 -11.58
CA GLY A 126 -16.51 2.52 -11.21
C GLY A 126 -17.70 1.85 -10.53
N LYS A 127 -17.62 0.55 -10.24
CA LYS A 127 -18.57 -0.18 -9.41
C LYS A 127 -17.81 -0.69 -8.19
N ALA A 128 -17.86 0.08 -7.10
CA ALA A 128 -17.58 -0.49 -5.79
C ALA A 128 -18.50 -1.72 -5.64
N LYS A 129 -17.96 -2.93 -5.78
CA LYS A 129 -18.68 -4.12 -5.35
C LYS A 129 -19.05 -3.86 -3.90
N GLU A 130 -20.32 -4.09 -3.55
CA GLU A 130 -20.78 -4.09 -2.17
C GLU A 130 -19.77 -4.90 -1.36
N SER A 131 -18.95 -4.20 -0.58
CA SER A 131 -18.08 -4.83 0.39
C SER A 131 -19.02 -5.60 1.29
N ARG A 132 -18.97 -6.94 1.20
CA ARG A 132 -19.88 -7.79 1.95
C ARG A 132 -19.66 -7.46 3.42
N VAL A 133 -20.72 -6.97 4.06
CA VAL A 133 -20.68 -6.65 5.48
C VAL A 133 -20.20 -7.90 6.22
N PRO A 134 -19.10 -7.82 7.00
CA PRO A 134 -18.68 -8.94 7.83
C PRO A 134 -19.86 -9.40 8.69
N ALA A 135 -20.13 -10.72 8.70
CA ALA A 135 -21.32 -11.25 9.34
C ALA A 135 -21.42 -10.91 10.83
N ASP A 136 -20.27 -10.76 11.47
CA ASP A 136 -20.09 -10.36 12.86
C ASP A 136 -20.26 -8.86 13.12
N LEU A 137 -20.48 -8.04 12.08
CA LEU A 137 -20.75 -6.60 12.19
C LEU A 137 -22.17 -6.21 11.76
N LEU A 138 -23.00 -7.18 11.36
CA LEU A 138 -24.31 -6.90 10.75
C LEU A 138 -25.23 -6.12 11.70
N GLU A 139 -25.24 -6.47 12.98
CA GLU A 139 -26.09 -5.84 13.99
C GLU A 139 -25.62 -4.41 14.29
N GLU A 140 -24.32 -4.21 14.54
CA GLU A 140 -23.76 -2.89 14.83
C GLU A 140 -23.89 -1.93 13.64
N VAL A 141 -23.73 -2.44 12.42
CA VAL A 141 -23.91 -1.65 11.19
C VAL A 141 -25.37 -1.26 10.99
N PHE A 142 -26.31 -2.17 11.29
CA PHE A 142 -27.72 -1.88 11.17
C PHE A 142 -28.13 -0.75 12.13
N GLU A 143 -27.74 -0.89 13.41
CA GLU A 143 -27.97 0.14 14.43
C GLU A 143 -27.33 1.48 14.03
N LEU A 144 -26.08 1.45 13.57
CA LEU A 144 -25.38 2.64 13.12
C LEU A 144 -26.13 3.34 11.97
N ASN A 145 -26.57 2.59 10.96
CA ASN A 145 -27.27 3.17 9.82
C ASN A 145 -28.59 3.83 10.24
N MET A 146 -29.29 3.29 11.24
CA MET A 146 -30.47 3.93 11.81
C MET A 146 -30.11 5.26 12.48
N GLN A 147 -29.09 5.26 13.35
CA GLN A 147 -28.62 6.46 14.05
C GLN A 147 -28.12 7.55 13.07
N LEU A 148 -27.42 7.15 12.01
CA LEU A 148 -26.94 8.08 10.97
C LEU A 148 -28.11 8.70 10.19
N GLU A 149 -29.15 7.93 9.88
CA GLU A 149 -30.33 8.46 9.19
C GLU A 149 -31.14 9.39 10.10
N GLU A 150 -31.28 9.05 11.37
CA GLU A 150 -31.90 9.92 12.38
C GLU A 150 -31.15 11.24 12.50
N MET A 151 -29.81 11.21 12.60
CA MET A 151 -28.99 12.42 12.69
C MET A 151 -29.12 13.29 11.43
N ARG A 152 -29.20 12.67 10.24
CA ARG A 152 -29.45 13.40 8.99
C ARG A 152 -30.82 14.08 8.98
N MET A 153 -31.85 13.44 9.55
CA MET A 153 -33.19 14.01 9.65
C MET A 153 -33.25 15.15 10.66
N ASN A 154 -32.67 14.98 11.86
CA ASN A 154 -32.59 16.02 12.88
C ASN A 154 -31.90 17.28 12.32
N ARG A 155 -30.78 17.10 11.61
CA ARG A 155 -30.05 18.20 10.96
C ARG A 155 -30.89 18.93 9.91
N LYS A 156 -31.72 18.23 9.12
CA LYS A 156 -32.63 18.85 8.13
C LYS A 156 -33.73 19.67 8.80
N MET A 157 -34.19 19.25 9.97
CA MET A 157 -35.19 19.96 10.76
C MET A 157 -34.61 21.10 11.61
N GLY A 158 -33.29 21.26 11.64
CA GLY A 158 -32.61 22.24 12.48
C GLY A 158 -32.60 21.87 13.96
N ASP A 159 -32.79 20.57 14.26
CA ASP A 159 -32.70 20.01 15.60
C ASP A 159 -31.31 19.40 15.84
N ASP A 160 -30.87 19.41 17.09
CA ASP A 160 -29.63 18.79 17.52
C ASP A 160 -29.91 17.93 18.74
N ASP A 161 -29.63 16.63 18.63
CA ASP A 161 -29.82 15.67 19.71
C ASP A 161 -28.45 15.31 20.32
N PRO A 162 -28.10 15.85 21.49
CA PRO A 162 -26.83 15.56 22.15
C PRO A 162 -26.67 14.08 22.53
N ALA A 163 -27.76 13.36 22.79
CA ALA A 163 -27.70 11.94 23.13
C ALA A 163 -27.32 11.11 21.90
N LEU A 164 -27.97 11.38 20.76
CA LEU A 164 -27.64 10.73 19.49
C LEU A 164 -26.21 11.00 19.06
N ARG A 165 -25.71 12.24 19.24
CA ARG A 165 -24.31 12.58 18.99
C ARG A 165 -23.36 11.76 19.88
N ALA A 166 -23.67 11.62 21.16
CA ALA A 166 -22.86 10.84 22.09
C ALA A 166 -22.85 9.34 21.72
N ASP A 167 -23.97 8.79 21.26
CA ASP A 167 -24.06 7.41 20.78
C ASP A 167 -23.23 7.19 19.51
N LEU A 168 -23.27 8.13 18.55
CA LEU A 168 -22.42 8.10 17.36
C LEU A 168 -20.92 8.21 17.71
N GLU A 169 -20.54 9.05 18.68
CA GLU A 169 -19.15 9.13 19.16
C GLU A 169 -18.69 7.83 19.83
N LYS A 170 -19.58 7.16 20.57
CA LYS A 170 -19.32 5.84 21.15
C LYS A 170 -19.14 4.78 20.06
N ALA A 171 -20.01 4.76 19.05
CA ALA A 171 -19.91 3.86 17.90
C ALA A 171 -18.60 4.08 17.13
N LYS A 172 -18.23 5.35 16.88
CA LYS A 172 -16.93 5.72 16.30
C LYS A 172 -15.77 5.11 17.08
N THR A 173 -15.75 5.32 18.40
CA THR A 173 -14.70 4.80 19.28
C THR A 173 -14.59 3.28 19.21
N GLN A 174 -15.74 2.59 19.15
CA GLN A 174 -15.79 1.14 18.98
C GLN A 174 -15.19 0.69 17.63
N PHE A 175 -15.56 1.32 16.52
CA PHE A 175 -15.03 0.96 15.21
C PHE A 175 -13.55 1.31 15.05
N GLU A 176 -13.08 2.40 15.67
CA GLU A 176 -11.65 2.73 15.73
C GLU A 176 -10.86 1.69 16.52
N ALA A 177 -11.41 1.18 17.64
CA ALA A 177 -10.81 0.09 18.39
C ALA A 177 -10.76 -1.22 17.57
N GLN A 178 -11.83 -1.54 16.84
CA GLN A 178 -11.84 -2.69 15.94
C GLN A 178 -10.83 -2.52 14.78
N LEU A 179 -10.66 -1.30 14.25
CA LEU A 179 -9.68 -1.00 13.22
C LEU A 179 -8.25 -1.24 13.75
N ALA A 180 -7.96 -0.79 14.97
CA ALA A 180 -6.68 -1.02 15.62
C ALA A 180 -6.41 -2.52 15.88
N ALA A 181 -7.44 -3.28 16.24
CA ALA A 181 -7.35 -4.73 16.40
C ALA A 181 -7.02 -5.43 15.07
N VAL A 182 -7.70 -5.06 13.98
CA VAL A 182 -7.41 -5.59 12.65
C VAL A 182 -5.99 -5.23 12.20
N ASP A 183 -5.50 -4.03 12.50
CA ASP A 183 -4.12 -3.63 12.21
C ASP A 183 -3.09 -4.48 12.99
N ALA A 184 -3.38 -4.82 14.25
CA ALA A 184 -2.55 -5.71 15.05
C ALA A 184 -2.57 -7.16 14.53
N ASP A 185 -3.74 -7.66 14.13
CA ASP A 185 -3.89 -8.99 13.53
C ASP A 185 -3.12 -9.08 12.22
N LEU A 186 -3.18 -8.04 11.37
CA LEU A 186 -2.43 -7.96 10.13
C LEU A 186 -0.92 -8.02 10.40
N GLN A 187 -0.44 -7.30 11.41
CA GLN A 187 0.95 -7.32 11.83
C GLN A 187 1.39 -8.71 12.36
N SER A 188 0.51 -9.46 13.01
CA SER A 188 0.81 -10.83 13.44
C SER A 188 1.06 -11.76 12.25
N LEU A 189 0.27 -11.61 11.17
CA LEU A 189 0.43 -12.39 9.94
C LEU A 189 1.74 -12.06 9.19
N TRP A 190 2.31 -10.87 9.38
CA TRP A 190 3.61 -10.54 8.80
C TRP A 190 4.71 -11.47 9.28
N SER A 191 4.69 -11.84 10.57
CA SER A 191 5.68 -12.76 11.12
C SER A 191 5.55 -14.16 10.53
N ALA A 192 4.31 -14.61 10.30
CA ALA A 192 4.04 -15.88 9.64
C ALA A 192 4.50 -15.87 8.16
N TRP A 193 4.25 -14.77 7.44
CA TRP A 193 4.74 -14.60 6.07
C TRP A 193 6.27 -14.59 6.00
N ASP A 194 6.93 -13.77 6.83
CA ASP A 194 8.38 -13.64 6.82
C ASP A 194 9.07 -14.96 7.21
N ALA A 195 8.49 -15.72 8.15
CA ALA A 195 8.98 -17.06 8.49
C ALA A 195 8.78 -18.06 7.33
N ALA A 196 7.67 -17.99 6.61
CA ALA A 196 7.44 -18.83 5.44
C ALA A 196 8.42 -18.49 4.30
N LEU A 197 8.73 -17.20 4.12
CA LEU A 197 9.74 -16.72 3.17
C LEU A 197 11.14 -17.28 3.52
N ASP A 198 11.51 -17.25 4.80
CA ASP A 198 12.80 -17.75 5.29
C ASP A 198 12.95 -19.27 5.14
N ASN A 199 11.85 -19.99 5.25
CA ASN A 199 11.81 -21.44 5.03
C ASN A 199 11.64 -21.83 3.55
N HIS A 200 11.58 -20.86 2.63
CA HIS A 200 11.27 -21.08 1.20
C HIS A 200 10.00 -21.93 0.99
N ALA A 201 8.98 -21.66 1.81
CA ALA A 201 7.74 -22.43 1.79
C ALA A 201 7.06 -22.34 0.41
N PRO A 202 6.51 -23.44 -0.12
CA PRO A 202 5.83 -23.46 -1.40
C PRO A 202 4.54 -22.62 -1.36
N ALA A 203 4.07 -22.20 -2.54
CA ALA A 203 2.87 -21.35 -2.67
C ALA A 203 1.61 -21.92 -2.00
N ALA A 204 1.49 -23.25 -1.90
CA ALA A 204 0.39 -23.92 -1.21
C ALA A 204 0.37 -23.63 0.31
N GLU A 205 1.54 -23.48 0.93
CA GLU A 205 1.68 -23.22 2.37
C GLU A 205 1.54 -21.73 2.71
N THR A 206 1.89 -20.84 1.77
CA THR A 206 1.73 -19.39 1.97
C THR A 206 0.32 -18.90 1.63
N LYS A 207 -0.47 -19.70 0.89
CA LYS A 207 -1.84 -19.33 0.49
C LYS A 207 -2.76 -18.98 1.67
N PRO A 208 -2.85 -19.77 2.76
CA PRO A 208 -3.72 -19.44 3.89
C PRO A 208 -3.38 -18.10 4.56
N VAL A 209 -2.08 -17.78 4.64
CA VAL A 209 -1.61 -16.50 5.18
C VAL A 209 -2.05 -15.35 4.26
N LYS A 210 -1.89 -15.50 2.94
CA LYS A 210 -2.34 -14.50 1.96
C LYS A 210 -3.86 -14.30 1.99
N ASP A 211 -4.63 -15.37 2.02
CA ASP A 211 -6.10 -15.33 2.07
C ASP A 211 -6.57 -14.63 3.37
N SER A 212 -5.89 -14.87 4.49
CA SER A 212 -6.17 -14.19 5.77
C SER A 212 -5.85 -12.69 5.72
N MET A 213 -4.73 -12.30 5.09
CA MET A 213 -4.39 -10.89 4.89
C MET A 213 -5.45 -10.17 4.04
N VAL A 214 -5.94 -10.80 2.96
CA VAL A 214 -7.01 -10.23 2.13
C VAL A 214 -8.28 -10.02 2.96
N ALA A 215 -8.70 -11.02 3.74
CA ALA A 215 -9.90 -10.90 4.57
C ALA A 215 -9.78 -9.76 5.61
N LEU A 216 -8.61 -9.60 6.23
CA LEU A 216 -8.35 -8.49 7.16
C LEU A 216 -8.34 -7.13 6.46
N LEU A 217 -7.75 -7.03 5.27
CA LEU A 217 -7.74 -5.78 4.48
C LEU A 217 -9.15 -5.35 4.06
N ASP A 218 -9.99 -6.31 3.66
CA ASP A 218 -11.39 -6.05 3.31
C ASP A 218 -12.18 -5.58 4.54
N ARG A 219 -12.03 -6.28 5.68
CA ARG A 219 -12.64 -5.88 6.96
C ARG A 219 -12.17 -4.49 7.39
N ARG A 220 -10.87 -4.21 7.30
CA ARG A 220 -10.28 -2.91 7.62
C ARG A 220 -10.89 -1.79 6.78
N ARG A 221 -11.03 -2.01 5.47
CA ARG A 221 -11.62 -1.05 4.53
C ARG A 221 -13.06 -0.74 4.92
N TYR A 222 -13.83 -1.78 5.25
CA TYR A 222 -15.21 -1.64 5.69
C TYR A 222 -15.32 -0.79 6.97
N LEU A 223 -14.57 -1.15 8.02
CA LEU A 223 -14.53 -0.39 9.28
C LEU A 223 -14.12 1.07 9.09
N ARG A 224 -13.10 1.33 8.25
CA ARG A 224 -12.67 2.70 7.93
C ARG A 224 -13.78 3.51 7.27
N ASN A 225 -14.57 2.89 6.39
CA ASN A 225 -15.70 3.59 5.76
C ASN A 225 -16.78 3.93 6.80
N LEU A 226 -17.09 3.03 7.75
CA LEU A 226 -18.02 3.34 8.84
C LEU A 226 -17.53 4.52 9.69
N VAL A 227 -16.25 4.52 10.09
CA VAL A 227 -15.66 5.63 10.85
C VAL A 227 -15.76 6.96 10.09
N ARG A 228 -15.52 6.94 8.77
CA ARG A 228 -15.69 8.12 7.91
C ARG A 228 -17.15 8.59 7.89
N ASP A 229 -18.09 7.69 7.66
CA ASP A 229 -19.51 8.03 7.56
C ASP A 229 -20.04 8.62 8.89
N VAL A 230 -19.51 8.17 10.04
CA VAL A 230 -19.79 8.76 11.36
C VAL A 230 -19.18 10.15 11.52
N ASN A 231 -17.92 10.36 11.11
CA ASN A 231 -17.31 11.69 11.16
C ASN A 231 -18.09 12.70 10.28
N ASP A 232 -18.49 12.28 9.08
CA ASP A 232 -19.30 13.09 8.16
C ASP A 232 -20.65 13.49 8.80
N ALA A 233 -21.29 12.59 9.54
CA ALA A 233 -22.54 12.86 10.25
C ALA A 233 -22.34 13.81 11.44
N LEU A 234 -21.25 13.64 12.21
CA LEU A 234 -20.91 14.50 13.35
C LEU A 234 -20.40 15.90 12.92
N GLY A 235 -19.98 16.05 11.67
CA GLY A 235 -19.40 17.28 11.11
C GLY A 235 -17.92 17.46 11.46
N ASN A 236 -17.19 16.37 11.69
CA ASN A 236 -15.78 16.33 12.04
C ASN A 236 -14.86 16.10 10.84
#